data_AF-A0A847IWT8-F1
#
_entry.id   AF-A0A847IWT8-F1
#
_cell.length_a   1.000
_cell.length_b   1.000
_cell.length_c   1.000
_cell.angle_alpha   90.00
_cell.angle_beta   90.00
_cell.angle_gamma   90.00
#
_symmetry.space_group_name_H-M   'P 1'
#
loop_
_entity.id
_entity.type
_entity.pdbx_description
1 polymer ?
#
loop_
_entity_poly.entity_id
_entity_poly.type
_entity_poly.pdbx_seq_one_letter_code
_entity_poly.pdbx_strand_id
1 'polypeptide(L)'
;MTDLNKIYTISGKPGLHKNVAVSKTGLIVESLIDGKRFNVFAHEKMSALGEISIFKVGGDILLIEVLKKIKEKYESKPVANA
;
A
#
# COMPACT_ATOMS: atom_id res chain seq x y z
N MET A 1 -9.88 -4.59 -11.80
CA MET A 1 -8.84 -5.08 -10.87
C MET A 1 -7.90 -3.91 -10.58
N THR A 2 -7.77 -3.48 -9.32
CA THR A 2 -6.83 -2.39 -8.96
C THR A 2 -5.41 -2.94 -8.98
N ASP A 3 -4.52 -2.30 -9.75
CA ASP A 3 -3.10 -2.63 -9.75
C ASP A 3 -2.43 -2.11 -8.48
N LEU A 4 -2.04 -3.04 -7.58
CA LEU A 4 -1.45 -2.70 -6.28
C LEU A 4 -0.02 -2.19 -6.39
N ASN A 5 0.65 -2.37 -7.54
CA ASN A 5 1.95 -1.76 -7.79
C ASN A 5 1.86 -0.23 -7.95
N LYS A 6 0.63 0.30 -8.11
CA LYS A 6 0.37 1.75 -8.16
C LYS A 6 -0.08 2.33 -6.83
N ILE A 7 -0.17 1.53 -5.77
CA ILE A 7 -0.55 1.95 -4.42
C ILE A 7 0.69 1.94 -3.54
N TYR A 8 0.96 3.04 -2.84
CA TYR A 8 2.19 3.26 -2.10
C TYR A 8 1.90 3.59 -0.64
N THR A 9 2.72 3.04 0.25
CA THR A 9 2.94 3.56 1.60
C THR A 9 4.10 4.55 1.54
N ILE A 10 3.96 5.70 2.18
CA ILE A 10 5.01 6.73 2.23
C ILE A 10 5.35 6.96 3.70
N SER A 11 6.62 6.81 4.06
CA SER A 11 7.07 6.97 5.44
C SER A 11 6.70 8.36 5.98
N GLY A 12 6.11 8.41 7.17
CA GLY A 12 5.69 9.66 7.83
C GLY A 12 4.40 10.28 7.27
N LYS A 13 3.78 9.69 6.24
CA LYS A 13 2.46 10.11 5.75
C LYS A 13 1.42 9.04 6.07
N PRO A 14 0.28 9.40 6.68
CA PRO A 14 -0.76 8.44 7.02
C PRO A 14 -1.43 7.87 5.76
N GLY A 15 -1.84 6.60 5.83
CA GLY A 15 -2.65 5.96 4.79
C GLY A 15 -1.87 5.53 3.55
N LEU A 16 -2.64 5.31 2.48
CA LEU A 16 -2.18 4.80 1.19
C LEU A 16 -2.33 5.88 0.11
N HIS A 17 -1.46 5.81 -0.88
CA HIS A 17 -1.34 6.83 -1.92
C HIS A 17 -1.30 6.17 -3.29
N LYS A 18 -2.14 6.62 -4.22
CA LYS A 18 -2.17 6.11 -5.59
C LYS A 18 -1.30 6.97 -6.49
N ASN A 19 -0.42 6.35 -7.27
CA ASN A 19 0.32 7.05 -8.32
C ASN A 19 -0.64 7.54 -9.41
N VAL A 20 -0.58 8.84 -9.72
CA VAL A 20 -1.36 9.47 -10.80
C VAL A 20 -0.50 9.93 -11.97
N ALA A 21 0.76 10.32 -11.73
CA ALA A 21 1.69 10.73 -12.78
C ALA A 21 3.15 10.68 -12.30
N VAL A 22 4.09 10.62 -13.23
CA VAL A 22 5.52 10.81 -12.95
C VAL A 22 5.86 12.29 -13.09
N SER A 23 6.60 12.84 -12.13
CA SER A 23 7.13 14.21 -12.19
C SER A 23 8.63 14.18 -12.49
N LYS A 24 9.23 15.34 -12.80
CA LYS A 24 10.68 15.43 -13.04
C LYS A 24 11.52 15.01 -11.82
N THR A 25 10.96 15.07 -10.62
CA THR A 25 11.68 14.86 -9.36
C THR A 25 11.15 13.68 -8.54
N GLY A 26 10.23 12.88 -9.10
CA GLY A 26 9.59 11.76 -8.40
C GLY A 26 8.20 11.43 -8.95
N LEU A 27 7.22 11.30 -8.07
CA LEU A 27 5.85 10.88 -8.41
C LEU A 27 4.82 11.88 -7.89
N ILE A 28 3.78 12.12 -8.69
CA ILE A 28 2.56 12.76 -8.22
C ILE A 28 1.64 11.65 -7.74
N VAL A 29 1.22 11.74 -6.48
CA VAL A 29 0.32 10.76 -5.85
C VAL A 29 -0.97 11.41 -5.38
N GLU A 30 -2.00 10.60 -5.21
CA GLU A 30 -3.30 10.95 -4.64
C GLU A 30 -3.54 10.15 -3.36
N SER A 31 -3.79 10.82 -2.25
CA SER A 31 -4.15 10.20 -0.97
C SER A 31 -5.50 9.49 -1.09
N LEU A 32 -5.56 8.22 -0.65
CA LEU A 32 -6.82 7.47 -0.63
C LEU A 32 -7.73 7.83 0.56
N ILE A 33 -7.24 8.64 1.50
CA ILE A 33 -8.03 9.10 2.66
C ILE A 33 -8.87 10.32 2.28
N ASP A 34 -8.26 11.32 1.64
CA ASP A 34 -8.85 12.64 1.42
C ASP A 34 -8.79 13.13 -0.03
N GLY A 35 -8.27 12.32 -0.96
CA GLY A 35 -8.18 12.65 -2.38
C GLY A 35 -7.16 13.74 -2.73
N LYS A 36 -6.39 14.24 -1.76
CA LYS A 36 -5.42 15.30 -2.01
C LYS A 36 -4.24 14.79 -2.82
N ARG A 37 -3.74 15.64 -3.72
CA ARG A 37 -2.58 15.36 -4.56
C ARG A 37 -1.35 16.13 -4.10
N PHE A 38 -0.21 15.46 -4.13
CA PHE A 38 1.08 16.06 -3.81
C PHE A 38 2.22 15.33 -4.50
N ASN A 39 3.37 15.99 -4.58
CA ASN A 39 4.59 15.41 -5.14
C ASN A 39 5.36 14.66 -4.06
N VAL A 40 5.74 13.43 -4.37
CA VAL A 40 6.63 12.58 -3.58
C VAL A 40 7.98 12.62 -4.26
N PHE A 41 9.00 13.03 -3.52
CA PHE A 41 10.35 13.14 -4.06
C PHE A 41 11.05 11.78 -4.04
N ALA A 42 11.94 11.53 -5.00
CA ALA A 42 12.63 10.24 -5.12
C ALA A 42 13.46 9.83 -3.89
N HIS A 43 13.84 10.77 -3.02
CA HIS A 43 14.57 10.49 -1.78
C HIS A 43 13.66 10.09 -0.61
N GLU A 44 12.34 10.28 -0.74
CA GLU A 44 11.40 9.86 0.29
C GLU A 44 11.28 8.33 0.29
N LYS A 45 11.25 7.74 1.49
CA LYS A 45 11.06 6.29 1.64
C LYS A 45 9.61 5.94 1.30
N MET A 46 9.43 5.25 0.18
CA MET A 46 8.15 4.73 -0.27
C MET A 46 8.26 3.27 -0.68
N SER A 47 7.16 2.54 -0.56
CA SER A 47 7.07 1.13 -0.95
C SER A 47 5.74 0.88 -1.67
N ALA A 48 5.79 0.21 -2.82
CA ALA A 48 4.60 -0.22 -3.51
C ALA A 48 3.97 -1.41 -2.77
N LEU A 49 2.66 -1.37 -2.55
CA LEU A 49 1.95 -2.37 -1.75
C LEU A 49 2.04 -3.78 -2.37
N GLY A 50 2.13 -3.86 -3.70
CA GLY A 50 2.32 -5.12 -4.42
C GLY A 50 3.68 -5.78 -4.23
N GLU A 51 4.70 -5.04 -3.78
CA GLU A 51 6.07 -5.53 -3.57
C GLU A 51 6.33 -5.93 -2.11
N ILE A 52 5.41 -5.63 -1.18
CA ILE A 52 5.61 -5.93 0.23
C ILE A 52 5.41 -7.44 0.48
N SER A 53 6.46 -8.07 1.00
CA SER A 53 6.45 -9.45 1.47
C SER A 53 6.58 -9.53 3.00
N ILE A 54 6.09 -10.63 3.56
CA ILE A 54 6.16 -10.98 4.98
C ILE A 54 6.95 -12.29 5.10
N PHE A 55 7.98 -12.28 5.94
CA PHE A 55 8.71 -13.49 6.32
C PHE A 55 7.81 -14.42 7.15
N LYS A 56 7.77 -15.70 6.77
CA LYS A 56 7.08 -16.74 7.54
C LYS A 56 7.98 -17.97 7.70
N VAL A 57 7.51 -18.93 8.49
CA VAL A 57 8.15 -20.25 8.52
C VAL A 57 8.08 -20.87 7.12
N GLY A 58 9.23 -21.28 6.60
CA GLY A 58 9.35 -21.86 5.26
C GLY A 58 9.25 -20.85 4.11
N GLY A 59 9.79 -19.64 4.28
CA GLY A 59 9.98 -18.65 3.21
C GLY A 59 9.11 -17.41 3.35
N ASP A 60 8.81 -16.77 2.22
CA ASP A 60 8.09 -15.49 2.20
C ASP A 60 6.68 -15.65 1.65
N ILE A 61 5.83 -14.68 1.98
CA ILE A 61 4.49 -14.56 1.42
C ILE A 61 4.18 -13.10 1.13
N LEU A 62 3.52 -12.80 0.01
CA LEU A 62 3.11 -11.43 -0.28
C LEU A 62 2.07 -10.95 0.73
N LEU A 63 2.17 -9.69 1.16
CA LEU A 63 1.19 -9.08 2.07
C LEU A 63 -0.24 -9.22 1.54
N ILE A 64 -0.44 -9.09 0.22
CA ILE A 64 -1.76 -9.25 -0.40
C ILE A 64 -2.34 -10.65 -0.21
N GLU A 65 -1.52 -11.69 -0.23
CA GLU A 65 -1.97 -13.05 0.00
C GLU A 65 -2.35 -13.28 1.46
N VAL A 66 -1.60 -12.68 2.39
CA VAL A 66 -1.94 -12.68 3.81
C VAL A 66 -3.30 -12.00 4.02
N LEU A 67 -3.52 -10.81 3.43
CA LEU A 67 -4.80 -10.11 3.53
C LEU A 67 -5.97 -10.90 2.93
N LYS A 68 -5.75 -11.62 1.81
CA LYS A 68 -6.76 -12.53 1.23
C LYS A 68 -7.10 -13.68 2.20
N LYS A 69 -6.10 -14.34 2.77
CA LYS A 69 -6.29 -15.40 3.77
C LYS A 69 -7.04 -14.91 5.00
N ILE A 70 -6.72 -13.72 5.48
CA ILE A 70 -7.45 -13.07 6.59
C ILE A 70 -8.91 -12.84 6.19
N LYS A 71 -9.15 -12.27 5.00
CA LYS A 71 -10.49 -12.02 4.49
C LYS A 71 -11.34 -13.29 4.43
N GLU A 72 -10.77 -14.38 3.90
CA GLU A 72 -11.44 -15.68 3.82
C GLU A 72 -11.72 -16.26 5.20
N LYS A 73 -10.73 -16.24 6.11
CA LYS A 73 -10.87 -16.78 7.46
C LYS A 73 -11.90 -16.05 8.32
N TYR A 74 -12.00 -14.74 8.17
CA TYR A 74 -12.89 -13.89 9.00
C TYR A 74 -14.13 -13.41 8.24
N GLU A 75 -14.40 -13.97 7.06
CA GLU A 75 -15.59 -13.65 6.23
C GLU A 75 -15.75 -12.14 5.95
N SER A 76 -14.63 -11.41 5.85
CA SER A 76 -14.60 -9.94 5.73
C SER A 76 -15.32 -9.17 6.84
N LYS A 77 -15.57 -9.80 8.00
CA LYS A 77 -16.19 -9.12 9.14
C LYS A 77 -15.23 -8.06 9.69
N PRO A 78 -15.75 -6.92 10.19
CA PRO A 78 -14.93 -5.95 10.88
C PRO A 78 -14.21 -6.63 12.05
N VAL A 79 -12.91 -6.39 12.18
CA VAL A 79 -12.21 -6.74 13.42
C VAL A 79 -12.80 -5.84 14.50
N ALA A 80 -13.44 -6.43 15.51
CA ALA A 80 -13.86 -5.68 16.68
C ALA A 80 -12.61 -5.04 17.28
N ASN A 81 -12.59 -3.70 17.35
CA ASN A 81 -11.48 -2.99 17.99
C ASN A 81 -11.36 -3.49 19.43
N ALA A 82 -10.16 -3.92 19.82
CA ALA A 82 -9.82 -4.20 21.21
C ALA A 82 -9.70 -2.90 21.99
#